data_AF-A0A8K0K660-F1
#
_entry.id   AF-A0A8K0K660-F1
#
_cell.length_a   1.000
_cell.length_b   1.000
_cell.length_c   1.000
_cell.angle_alpha   90.00
_cell.angle_beta   90.00
_cell.angle_gamma   90.00
#
_symmetry.space_group_name_H-M   'P 1'
#
loop_
_entity.id
_entity.type
_entity.pdbx_description
1 polymer ?
#
loop_
_entity_poly.entity_id
_entity_poly.type
_entity_poly.pdbx_seq_one_letter_code
_entity_poly.pdbx_strand_id
1 'polypeptide(L)'
;MASATQPSLRQLSVSLGIAPGTPITLDTLMPLLSTTDTKKKLALGSAVIVVLGNPEQPIECSDIGQFIDGLIPWMQSSNFKVSDTVQRLNIWKNWNHVGHRNLVVDP
;
A
#
# COMPACT_ATOMS: atom_id res chain seq x y z
N MET A 1 28.08 0.66 -0.01
CA MET A 1 27.72 0.78 -1.44
C MET A 1 26.21 0.64 -1.57
N ALA A 2 25.56 1.65 -2.17
CA ALA A 2 24.13 1.76 -2.53
C ALA A 2 23.08 1.57 -1.41
N SER A 3 22.89 2.57 -0.54
CA SER A 3 21.61 2.70 0.18
C SER A 3 20.62 3.37 -0.78
N ALA A 4 19.84 2.56 -1.50
CA ALA A 4 18.82 3.04 -2.40
C ALA A 4 17.91 4.03 -1.67
N THR A 5 17.74 5.22 -2.25
CA THR A 5 16.92 6.33 -1.76
C THR A 5 15.45 5.93 -1.64
N GLN A 6 15.09 5.14 -0.62
CA GLN A 6 13.70 5.01 -0.22
C GLN A 6 13.27 6.31 0.46
N PRO A 7 12.12 6.89 0.10
CA PRO A 7 11.60 8.05 0.80
C PRO A 7 11.35 7.66 2.26
N SER A 8 11.94 8.41 3.20
CA SER A 8 11.75 8.17 4.63
C SER A 8 10.28 8.37 4.99
N LEU A 9 9.76 7.58 5.95
CA LEU A 9 8.37 7.72 6.43
C LEU A 9 8.03 9.18 6.82
N ARG A 10 9.02 9.93 7.32
CA ARG A 10 8.91 11.37 7.63
C ARG A 10 8.62 12.25 6.41
N GLN A 11 9.18 11.93 5.25
CA GLN A 11 8.92 12.68 4.03
C GLN A 11 7.55 12.32 3.43
N LEU A 12 7.15 11.06 3.59
CA LEU A 12 5.85 10.56 3.16
C LEU A 12 4.72 11.11 4.04
N SER A 13 4.91 11.25 5.36
CA SER A 13 3.91 11.84 6.25
C SER A 13 3.55 13.26 5.83
N VAL A 14 4.55 14.08 5.48
CA VAL A 14 4.33 15.46 5.00
C VAL A 14 3.54 15.46 3.70
N SER A 15 3.87 14.54 2.78
CA SER A 15 3.21 14.43 1.47
C SER A 15 1.76 13.97 1.58
N LEU A 16 1.45 13.19 2.62
CA LEU A 16 0.11 12.69 2.93
C LEU A 16 -0.71 13.63 3.82
N GLY A 17 -0.08 14.67 4.39
CA GLY A 17 -0.72 15.58 5.34
C GLY A 17 -0.92 14.96 6.74
N ILE A 18 -0.13 13.95 7.09
CA ILE A 18 -0.15 13.31 8.41
C ILE A 18 0.71 14.15 9.38
N ALA A 19 0.18 14.42 10.57
CA ALA A 19 0.84 15.24 11.57
C ALA A 19 2.20 14.64 12.01
N PRO A 20 3.25 15.47 12.19
CA PRO A 20 4.56 15.00 12.59
C PRO A 20 4.51 14.36 13.99
N GLY A 21 5.01 13.13 14.11
CA GLY A 21 4.98 12.35 15.36
C GLY A 21 3.86 11.31 15.43
N THR A 22 2.93 11.31 14.47
CA THR A 22 1.94 10.23 14.35
C THR A 22 2.59 8.99 13.75
N PRO A 23 2.46 7.80 14.36
CA PRO A 23 2.92 6.56 13.74
C PRO A 23 2.13 6.30 12.45
N ILE A 24 2.84 6.06 11.35
CA ILE A 24 2.19 5.65 10.10
C ILE A 24 1.85 4.17 10.21
N THR A 25 0.58 3.87 10.44
CA THR A 25 0.02 2.51 10.45
C THR A 25 -0.96 2.34 9.29
N LEU A 26 -1.36 1.10 8.99
CA LEU A 26 -2.35 0.86 7.93
C LEU A 26 -3.68 1.57 8.23
N ASP A 27 -4.06 1.67 9.50
CA ASP A 27 -5.26 2.40 9.94
C ASP A 27 -5.19 3.90 9.60
N THR A 28 -4.04 4.55 9.83
CA THR A 28 -3.85 5.96 9.45
C THR A 28 -3.86 6.17 7.93
N LEU A 29 -3.54 5.15 7.15
CA LEU A 29 -3.53 5.19 5.68
C LEU A 29 -4.89 4.84 5.08
N MET A 30 -5.72 4.07 5.79
CA MET A 30 -7.03 3.61 5.34
C MET A 30 -7.97 4.72 4.84
N PRO A 31 -8.20 5.84 5.56
CA PRO A 31 -9.07 6.92 5.07
C PRO A 31 -8.51 7.62 3.82
N LEU A 32 -7.19 7.53 3.60
CA LEU A 32 -6.51 8.17 2.48
C LEU A 32 -6.63 7.35 1.18
N LEU A 33 -7.05 6.08 1.24
CA LEU A 33 -7.29 5.22 0.07
C LEU A 33 -8.39 5.76 -0.86
N SER A 34 -9.30 6.58 -0.32
CA SER A 34 -10.35 7.25 -1.09
C SER A 34 -9.86 8.48 -1.87
N THR A 35 -8.57 8.82 -1.79
CA THR A 35 -8.04 10.01 -2.48
C THR A 35 -8.06 9.85 -4.00
N THR A 36 -8.43 10.93 -4.70
CA THR A 36 -8.34 11.02 -6.17
C THR A 36 -7.02 11.63 -6.63
N ASP A 37 -6.23 12.20 -5.71
CA ASP A 37 -4.97 12.87 -6.04
C ASP A 37 -3.85 11.85 -6.34
N THR A 38 -3.37 11.87 -7.58
CA THR A 38 -2.32 10.95 -8.05
C THR A 38 -1.03 11.04 -7.23
N LYS A 39 -0.62 12.23 -6.79
CA LYS A 39 0.62 12.39 -6.01
C LYS A 39 0.46 11.76 -4.63
N LYS A 40 -0.69 11.97 -3.98
CA LYS A 40 -1.05 11.32 -2.71
C LYS A 40 -1.13 9.80 -2.86
N LYS A 41 -1.69 9.28 -3.96
CA LYS A 41 -1.70 7.82 -4.22
C LYS A 41 -0.29 7.23 -4.26
N LEU A 42 0.63 7.89 -4.95
CA LEU A 42 2.03 7.45 -5.04
C LEU A 42 2.74 7.51 -3.68
N ALA A 43 2.54 8.60 -2.93
CA ALA A 43 3.08 8.74 -1.59
C ALA A 43 2.49 7.69 -0.63
N LEU A 44 1.19 7.42 -0.74
CA LEU A 44 0.51 6.42 0.07
C LEU A 44 1.04 5.03 -0.22
N GLY A 45 1.05 4.62 -1.50
CA GLY A 45 1.59 3.31 -1.89
C GLY A 45 3.04 3.13 -1.45
N SER A 46 3.86 4.17 -1.54
CA SER A 46 5.24 4.16 -1.01
C SER A 46 5.27 3.97 0.51
N ALA A 47 4.38 4.65 1.25
CA ALA A 47 4.28 4.50 2.70
C ALA A 47 3.86 3.08 3.08
N VAL A 48 2.89 2.50 2.38
CA VAL A 48 2.44 1.12 2.59
C VAL A 48 3.57 0.13 2.34
N ILE A 49 4.36 0.29 1.27
CA ILE A 49 5.54 -0.55 1.01
C ILE A 49 6.53 -0.47 2.16
N VAL A 50 6.77 0.72 2.72
CA VAL A 50 7.73 0.89 3.82
C VAL A 50 7.21 0.29 5.12
N VAL A 51 5.92 0.46 5.43
CA VAL A 51 5.29 -0.12 6.63
C VAL A 51 5.26 -1.65 6.54
N LEU A 52 4.78 -2.22 5.42
CA LEU A 52 4.72 -3.67 5.23
C LEU A 52 6.08 -4.32 4.96
N GLY A 53 7.05 -3.54 4.48
CA GLY A 53 8.41 -3.99 4.21
C GLY A 53 9.28 -4.10 5.47
N ASN A 54 8.80 -3.60 6.61
CA ASN A 54 9.52 -3.64 7.87
C ASN A 54 9.06 -4.83 8.73
N PRO A 55 9.82 -5.93 8.82
CA PRO A 55 9.41 -7.12 9.58
C PRO A 55 9.36 -6.89 11.09
N GLU A 56 9.98 -5.80 11.57
CA GLU A 56 10.00 -5.42 12.99
C GLU A 56 8.81 -4.55 13.41
N GLN A 57 7.99 -4.07 12.46
CA GLN A 57 6.76 -3.34 12.78
C GLN A 57 5.56 -4.29 12.78
N PRO A 58 4.78 -4.34 13.87
CA PRO A 58 3.52 -5.05 13.85
C PRO A 58 2.61 -4.42 12.79
N ILE A 59 2.01 -5.26 11.97
CA ILE A 59 1.01 -4.85 10.98
C ILE A 59 -0.28 -4.56 11.77
N GLU A 60 -0.34 -3.37 12.37
CA GLU A 60 -1.54 -2.91 13.08
C GLU A 60 -2.55 -2.36 12.08
N CYS A 61 -3.65 -3.08 11.92
CA CYS A 61 -4.77 -2.72 11.06
C CYS A 61 -6.05 -3.24 11.70
N SER A 62 -7.03 -2.37 11.92
CA SER A 62 -8.32 -2.78 12.48
C SER A 62 -9.07 -3.70 11.52
N ASP A 63 -8.97 -3.45 10.21
CA ASP A 63 -9.58 -4.28 9.17
C ASP A 63 -8.73 -4.31 7.88
N ILE A 64 -7.95 -5.38 7.72
CA ILE A 64 -7.09 -5.57 6.55
C ILE A 64 -7.88 -5.87 5.27
N GLY A 65 -9.09 -6.44 5.39
CA GLY A 65 -9.96 -6.72 4.25
C GLY A 65 -10.38 -5.43 3.57
N GLN A 66 -10.92 -4.50 4.36
CA GLN A 66 -11.31 -3.17 3.90
C GLN A 66 -10.13 -2.38 3.31
N PHE A 67 -8.94 -2.52 3.89
CA PHE A 67 -7.73 -1.91 3.36
C PHE A 67 -7.37 -2.45 1.96
N ILE A 68 -7.47 -3.77 1.76
CA ILE A 68 -7.23 -4.41 0.46
C ILE A 68 -8.28 -3.98 -0.56
N ASP A 69 -9.57 -3.97 -0.20
CA ASP A 69 -10.66 -3.51 -1.07
C ASP A 69 -10.40 -2.08 -1.59
N GLY A 70 -9.88 -1.19 -0.74
CA GLY A 70 -9.51 0.17 -1.14
C GLY A 70 -8.33 0.25 -2.12
N LEU A 71 -7.47 -0.77 -2.18
CA LEU A 71 -6.34 -0.85 -3.11
C LEU A 71 -6.73 -1.44 -4.47
N ILE A 72 -7.83 -2.20 -4.57
CA ILE A 72 -8.28 -2.82 -5.84
C ILE A 72 -8.45 -1.79 -6.97
N PRO A 73 -9.14 -0.65 -6.77
CA PRO A 73 -9.29 0.36 -7.81
C PRO A 73 -7.96 0.99 -8.24
N TRP A 74 -6.94 0.95 -7.38
CA TRP A 74 -5.63 1.54 -7.67
C TRP A 74 -4.79 0.64 -8.56
N MET A 75 -5.00 -0.68 -8.50
CA MET A 75 -4.40 -1.64 -9.44
C MET A 75 -4.92 -1.42 -10.87
N GLN A 76 -6.18 -1.00 -10.99
CA GLN A 76 -6.83 -0.70 -12.27
C GLN A 76 -6.71 0.78 -12.68
N SER A 77 -5.87 1.55 -11.96
CA SER A 77 -5.66 2.96 -12.25
C SER A 77 -5.02 3.13 -13.64
N SER A 78 -5.54 4.07 -14.44
CA SER A 78 -4.94 4.45 -15.73
C SER A 78 -3.54 5.08 -15.59
N ASN A 79 -3.14 5.45 -14.36
CA ASN A 79 -1.79 5.90 -14.07
C ASN A 79 -0.87 4.72 -13.76
N PHE A 80 0.01 4.40 -14.72
CA PHE A 80 0.98 3.29 -14.61
C PHE A 80 1.82 3.31 -13.33
N LYS A 81 2.22 4.49 -12.83
CA LYS A 81 3.03 4.57 -11.61
C LYS A 81 2.24 4.16 -10.37
N VAL A 82 0.95 4.50 -10.32
CA VAL A 82 0.06 4.14 -9.20
C VAL A 82 -0.19 2.64 -9.22
N SER A 83 -0.53 2.08 -10.38
CA SER A 83 -0.76 0.64 -10.53
C SER A 83 0.50 -0.16 -10.22
N ASP A 84 1.67 0.23 -10.74
CA ASP A 84 2.97 -0.42 -10.44
C ASP A 84 3.28 -0.39 -8.93
N THR A 85 3.09 0.76 -8.28
CA THR A 85 3.37 0.90 -6.84
C THR A 85 2.52 -0.08 -6.02
N VAL A 86 1.23 -0.22 -6.35
CA VAL A 86 0.33 -1.14 -5.63
C VAL A 86 0.63 -2.59 -5.98
N GLN A 87 0.97 -2.90 -7.24
CA GLN A 87 1.37 -4.26 -7.64
C GLN A 87 2.67 -4.73 -6.98
N ARG A 88 3.55 -3.79 -6.62
CA ARG A 88 4.78 -4.08 -5.88
C ARG A 88 4.54 -4.43 -4.42
N LEU A 89 3.34 -4.19 -3.88
CA LEU A 89 2.97 -4.67 -2.56
C LEU A 89 2.93 -6.20 -2.58
N ASN A 90 3.73 -6.83 -1.70
CA ASN A 90 3.84 -8.29 -1.60
C ASN A 90 2.53 -8.99 -1.17
N ILE A 91 1.48 -8.21 -0.89
CA ILE A 91 0.13 -8.68 -0.54
C ILE A 91 -0.40 -9.65 -1.61
N TRP A 92 -0.15 -9.37 -2.90
CA TRP A 92 -0.60 -10.22 -4.00
C TRP A 92 0.35 -11.36 -4.37
N LYS A 93 1.64 -11.29 -4.00
CA LYS A 93 2.54 -12.45 -4.18
C LYS A 93 2.06 -13.65 -3.38
N ASN A 94 1.53 -13.41 -2.19
CA ASN A 94 0.94 -14.47 -1.38
C ASN A 94 -0.45 -14.85 -1.91
N TRP A 95 -1.28 -13.87 -2.32
CA TRP A 95 -2.60 -14.14 -2.90
C TRP A 95 -2.57 -15.04 -4.13
N ASN A 96 -1.55 -14.96 -4.99
CA ASN A 96 -1.44 -15.84 -6.15
C ASN A 96 -1.19 -17.32 -5.74
N HIS A 97 -0.49 -17.54 -4.63
CA HIS A 97 -0.30 -18.88 -4.05
C HIS A 97 -1.58 -19.42 -3.38
N VAL A 98 -2.45 -18.54 -2.86
CA VAL A 98 -3.77 -18.91 -2.32
C VAL A 98 -4.81 -19.08 -3.45
N GLY A 99 -4.71 -18.28 -4.51
CA GLY A 99 -5.66 -18.22 -5.63
C GLY A 99 -5.54 -19.38 -6.62
N HIS A 100 -4.37 -20.02 -6.72
CA HIS A 100 -4.20 -21.22 -7.55
C HIS A 100 -4.92 -22.48 -7.01
N ARG A 101 -5.55 -22.40 -5.83
CA ARG A 101 -6.42 -23.46 -5.30
C ARG A 101 -7.92 -23.20 -5.47
N ASN A 102 -8.36 -22.02 -5.92
CA ASN A 102 -9.79 -21.67 -5.95
C ASN A 102 -10.27 -21.00 -7.26
N LEU A 103 -9.50 -21.07 -8.34
CA LEU A 103 -9.98 -20.76 -9.69
C LEU A 103 -9.96 -22.02 -10.55
N VAL A 104 -10.75 -23.02 -10.16
CA VAL A 104 -11.44 -23.82 -11.17
C VAL A 104 -12.53 -22.89 -11.71
N VAL A 105 -12.20 -22.21 -12.81
CA VAL A 105 -13.22 -21.60 -13.66
C VAL A 105 -13.84 -22.78 -14.41
N ASP A 106 -14.96 -23.29 -13.90
CA ASP A 106 -15.79 -24.22 -14.67
C ASP A 106 -16.37 -23.42 -15.86
N PRO A 107 -16.30 -23.95 -17.09
CA PRO A 107 -16.95 -23.35 -18.25
C PRO A 107 -18.48 -23.43 -18.18
#